data_AF-A0A062VQ84-F1
#
_entry.id   AF-A0A062VQ84-F1
#
_cell.length_a   1.000
_cell.length_b   1.000
_cell.length_c   1.000
_cell.angle_alpha   90.00
_cell.angle_beta   90.00
_cell.angle_gamma   90.00
#
_symmetry.space_group_name_H-M   'P 1'
#
loop_
_entity.id
_entity.type
_entity.pdbx_description
1 polymer ?
#
loop_
_entity_poly.entity_id
_entity_poly.type
_entity_poly.pdbx_seq_one_letter_code
_entity_poly.pdbx_strand_id
1 'polypeptide(L)'
;MSNLTSATASRHHDAIVDTTSAEAFAQAYPVQPIPATGSIDTAPISLSPAADTDLDEIWLAVEPETRARRNDIHLPISLAFAERLCDAHPEADRLLVRVATLLHDTGWARVDESRIISEGFGPDWRRSGIRFEHERQGCLVAGEVLPPLGYDQPFIDAVCAIIEGHDTRLVAYSIEDALMRDADRLWRFTHTGVAVSSTWFSMTPAQYTDRLEADVLPELLTVAGVEMARAELERSRALLKTAVLR
;
A
#
# COMPACT_ATOMS: atom_id res chain seq x y z
N MET A 1 -10.57 -22.71 -39.73
CA MET A 1 -10.11 -22.77 -38.33
C MET A 1 -10.21 -21.36 -37.77
N SER A 2 -11.37 -21.01 -37.21
CA SER A 2 -11.59 -19.70 -36.58
C SER A 2 -11.07 -19.76 -35.15
N ASN A 3 -10.02 -18.99 -34.87
CA ASN A 3 -9.62 -18.72 -33.48
C ASN A 3 -10.58 -17.69 -32.90
N LEU A 4 -11.45 -18.18 -32.00
CA LEU A 4 -12.18 -17.35 -31.05
C LEU A 4 -11.18 -16.84 -30.01
N THR A 5 -10.65 -15.63 -30.20
CA THR A 5 -10.11 -14.85 -29.08
C THR A 5 -11.29 -14.38 -28.24
N SER A 6 -11.61 -15.13 -27.19
CA SER A 6 -12.47 -14.67 -26.10
C SER A 6 -11.73 -13.55 -25.37
N ALA A 7 -11.98 -12.31 -25.75
CA ALA A 7 -11.70 -11.16 -24.91
C ALA A 7 -12.64 -11.26 -23.69
N THR A 8 -12.14 -11.81 -22.58
CA THR A 8 -12.77 -11.62 -21.28
C THR A 8 -12.74 -10.13 -20.98
N ALA A 9 -13.85 -9.45 -21.23
CA ALA A 9 -14.02 -8.07 -20.79
C ALA A 9 -13.80 -8.01 -19.28
N SER A 10 -12.79 -7.24 -18.84
CA SER A 10 -12.60 -6.92 -17.43
C SER A 10 -13.90 -6.31 -16.93
N ARG A 11 -14.57 -6.99 -16.00
CA ARG A 11 -15.79 -6.46 -15.39
C ARG A 11 -15.35 -5.32 -14.46
N HIS A 12 -15.79 -4.11 -14.77
CA HIS A 12 -15.64 -2.98 -13.87
C HIS A 12 -16.49 -3.24 -12.62
N HIS A 13 -15.86 -3.16 -11.45
CA HIS A 13 -16.53 -3.23 -10.16
C HIS A 13 -16.45 -1.85 -9.49
N ASP A 14 -17.53 -1.45 -8.84
CA ASP A 14 -17.53 -0.28 -7.97
C ASP A 14 -17.34 -0.77 -6.53
N ALA A 15 -16.43 -0.14 -5.79
CA ALA A 15 -16.18 -0.50 -4.40
C ALA A 15 -17.44 -0.25 -3.57
N ILE A 16 -17.86 -1.26 -2.79
CA ILE A 16 -18.93 -1.10 -1.81
C ILE A 16 -18.35 -0.28 -0.66
N VAL A 17 -18.94 0.89 -0.40
CA VAL A 17 -18.54 1.77 0.69
C VAL A 17 -19.49 1.57 1.86
N ASP A 18 -18.97 1.19 3.02
CA ASP A 18 -19.64 1.33 4.30
C ASP A 18 -19.68 2.81 4.65
N THR A 19 -20.81 3.44 4.33
CA THR A 19 -21.05 4.86 4.55
C THR A 19 -20.98 5.21 6.03
N THR A 20 -21.34 4.29 6.93
CA THR A 20 -21.35 4.53 8.38
C THR A 20 -19.93 4.72 8.88
N SER A 21 -19.04 3.79 8.54
CA SER A 21 -17.61 3.86 8.92
C SER A 21 -16.91 5.05 8.26
N ALA A 22 -17.22 5.33 6.98
CA ALA A 22 -16.68 6.49 6.28
C ALA A 22 -17.07 7.83 6.92
N GLU A 23 -18.35 8.01 7.25
CA GLU A 23 -18.87 9.22 7.89
C GLU A 23 -18.31 9.40 9.30
N ALA A 24 -18.24 8.32 10.07
CA ALA A 24 -17.64 8.34 11.41
C ALA A 24 -16.16 8.74 11.35
N PHE A 25 -15.39 8.19 10.41
CA PHE A 25 -13.98 8.55 10.22
C PHE A 25 -13.82 10.01 9.80
N ALA A 26 -14.60 10.48 8.82
CA ALA A 26 -14.56 11.87 8.38
C ALA A 26 -14.94 12.86 9.49
N GLN A 27 -15.88 12.48 10.37
CA GLN A 27 -16.25 13.27 11.53
C GLN A 27 -15.13 13.32 12.60
N ALA A 28 -14.44 12.19 12.82
CA ALA A 28 -13.31 12.13 13.74
C ALA A 28 -12.08 12.91 13.23
N TYR A 29 -11.87 12.95 11.92
CA TYR A 29 -10.73 13.60 11.26
C TYR A 29 -11.18 14.61 10.18
N PRO A 30 -11.75 15.77 10.59
CA PRO A 30 -12.35 16.74 9.68
C PRO A 30 -11.33 17.59 8.89
N VAL A 31 -10.04 17.50 9.24
CA VAL A 31 -8.94 18.23 8.58
C VAL A 31 -8.13 17.23 7.75
N GLN A 32 -7.88 17.58 6.48
CA GLN A 32 -7.15 16.75 5.53
C GLN A 32 -6.02 17.57 4.86
N PRO A 33 -4.79 17.04 4.73
CA PRO A 33 -4.32 15.77 5.31
C PRO A 33 -4.39 15.76 6.85
N ILE A 34 -4.55 14.59 7.45
CA ILE A 34 -4.73 14.40 8.89
C ILE A 34 -3.48 14.92 9.62
N PRO A 35 -3.62 15.90 10.53
CA PRO A 35 -2.49 16.43 11.29
C PRO A 35 -1.87 15.36 12.20
N ALA A 36 -0.53 15.30 12.22
CA ALA A 36 0.19 14.46 13.17
C ALA A 36 0.01 14.97 14.61
N THR A 37 -0.10 14.04 15.56
CA THR A 37 -0.14 14.32 17.00
C THR A 37 1.21 14.04 17.68
N GLY A 38 2.04 13.21 17.04
CA GLY A 38 3.40 12.85 17.45
C GLY A 38 4.50 13.47 16.57
N SER A 39 5.69 12.89 16.63
CA SER A 39 6.86 13.38 15.88
C SER A 39 6.88 12.83 14.45
N ILE A 40 7.17 13.70 13.48
CA ILE A 40 7.35 13.32 12.07
C ILE A 40 8.85 13.12 11.79
N ASP A 41 9.25 11.90 11.46
CA ASP A 41 10.62 11.59 11.02
C ASP A 41 10.71 11.53 9.48
N THR A 42 11.30 12.58 8.90
CA THR A 42 11.56 12.66 7.46
C THR A 42 12.98 12.23 7.07
N ALA A 43 13.79 11.62 7.94
CA ALA A 43 15.12 11.11 7.59
C ALA A 43 15.05 10.07 6.45
N PRO A 44 16.15 9.73 5.75
CA PRO A 44 16.13 8.67 4.73
C PRO A 44 15.56 7.37 5.29
N ILE A 45 14.53 6.80 4.64
CA ILE A 45 13.91 5.56 5.12
C ILE A 45 14.91 4.40 5.12
N SER A 46 15.91 4.44 4.23
CA SER A 46 17.01 3.47 4.18
C SER A 46 17.91 3.46 5.42
N LEU A 47 17.78 4.45 6.31
CA LEU A 47 18.49 4.51 7.60
C LEU A 47 17.62 4.04 8.77
N SER A 48 16.37 3.65 8.52
CA SER A 48 15.41 3.17 9.54
C SER A 48 14.66 1.94 9.02
N PRO A 49 15.33 0.78 8.85
CA PRO A 49 14.62 -0.47 8.62
C PRO A 49 13.70 -0.78 9.81
N ALA A 50 12.66 -1.58 9.58
CA ALA A 50 11.80 -2.07 10.66
C ALA A 50 12.68 -2.74 11.74
N ALA A 51 12.61 -2.21 12.95
CA ALA A 51 13.62 -2.48 13.98
C ALA A 51 13.36 -3.78 14.76
N ASP A 52 12.08 -4.15 14.87
CA ASP A 52 11.63 -5.26 15.70
C ASP A 52 11.43 -6.54 14.87
N THR A 53 11.81 -7.68 15.47
CA THR A 53 11.67 -9.02 14.89
C THR A 53 10.37 -9.71 15.31
N ASP A 54 9.45 -8.98 15.95
CA ASP A 54 8.19 -9.51 16.49
C ASP A 54 7.21 -9.98 15.41
N LEU A 55 7.42 -9.57 14.15
CA LEU A 55 6.62 -9.99 12.99
C LEU A 55 7.31 -11.05 12.12
N ASP A 56 8.50 -11.54 12.49
CA ASP A 56 9.27 -12.51 11.69
C ASP A 56 8.49 -13.79 11.39
N GLU A 57 7.68 -14.28 12.34
CA GLU A 57 6.86 -15.48 12.13
C GLU A 57 5.78 -15.25 11.06
N ILE A 58 5.23 -14.04 10.96
CA ILE A 58 4.28 -13.69 9.89
C ILE A 58 5.02 -13.62 8.56
N TRP A 59 6.19 -12.96 8.51
CA TRP A 59 7.02 -12.91 7.29
C TRP A 59 7.36 -14.30 6.75
N LEU A 60 7.75 -15.22 7.64
CA LEU A 60 8.04 -16.60 7.27
C LEU A 60 6.80 -17.33 6.77
N ALA A 61 5.64 -17.08 7.36
CA ALA A 61 4.37 -17.70 6.96
C ALA A 61 3.89 -17.26 5.56
N VAL A 62 4.29 -16.07 5.09
CA VAL A 62 3.91 -15.52 3.78
C VAL A 62 5.08 -15.37 2.80
N GLU A 63 6.23 -16.00 3.07
CA GLU A 63 7.41 -15.93 2.19
C GLU A 63 7.07 -16.21 0.71
N PRO A 64 6.28 -17.26 0.37
CA PRO A 64 5.89 -17.51 -1.01
C PRO A 64 5.07 -16.36 -1.62
N GLU A 65 4.11 -15.81 -0.88
CA GLU A 65 3.27 -14.70 -1.31
C GLU A 65 4.07 -13.40 -1.55
N THR A 66 5.19 -13.21 -0.86
CA THR A 66 6.06 -12.04 -1.06
C THR A 66 6.81 -12.05 -2.41
N ARG A 67 6.81 -13.17 -3.15
CA ARG A 67 7.52 -13.24 -4.44
C ARG A 67 6.75 -12.58 -5.59
N ALA A 68 5.44 -12.42 -5.44
CA ALA A 68 4.63 -11.75 -6.44
C ALA A 68 5.07 -10.29 -6.61
N ARG A 69 5.26 -9.85 -7.86
CA ARG A 69 5.48 -8.44 -8.24
C ARG A 69 6.48 -7.67 -7.36
N ARG A 70 7.54 -8.33 -6.87
CA ARG A 70 8.56 -7.74 -5.97
C ARG A 70 8.00 -7.27 -4.62
N ASN A 71 7.01 -7.97 -4.09
CA ASN A 71 6.49 -7.75 -2.73
C ASN A 71 7.60 -7.90 -1.66
N ASP A 72 8.61 -8.74 -1.90
CA ASP A 72 9.81 -8.89 -1.07
C ASP A 72 10.72 -7.65 -1.02
N ILE A 73 10.46 -6.64 -1.85
CA ILE A 73 11.05 -5.30 -1.77
C ILE A 73 10.04 -4.28 -1.24
N HIS A 74 8.82 -4.31 -1.77
CA HIS A 74 7.74 -3.38 -1.44
C HIS A 74 7.32 -3.45 0.04
N LEU A 75 6.99 -4.65 0.54
CA LEU A 75 6.38 -4.83 1.85
C LEU A 75 7.32 -4.40 2.99
N PRO A 76 8.64 -4.76 3.00
CA PRO A 76 9.52 -4.32 4.08
C PRO A 76 9.73 -2.79 4.12
N ILE A 77 9.79 -2.13 2.96
CA ILE A 77 9.90 -0.66 2.89
C ILE A 77 8.60 -0.01 3.37
N SER A 78 7.45 -0.54 2.96
CA SER A 78 6.15 -0.06 3.41
C SER A 78 5.99 -0.22 4.92
N LEU A 79 6.42 -1.35 5.50
CA LEU A 79 6.41 -1.57 6.95
C LEU A 79 7.25 -0.52 7.70
N ALA A 80 8.44 -0.18 7.20
CA ALA A 80 9.27 0.87 7.80
C ALA A 80 8.57 2.24 7.82
N PHE A 81 7.82 2.58 6.76
CA PHE A 81 6.99 3.79 6.76
C PHE A 81 5.82 3.68 7.73
N ALA A 82 5.15 2.53 7.80
CA ALA A 82 4.06 2.30 8.73
C ALA A 82 4.49 2.54 10.19
N GLU A 83 5.69 2.10 10.58
CA GLU A 83 6.23 2.33 11.92
C GLU A 83 6.46 3.82 12.22
N ARG A 84 7.01 4.58 11.27
CA ARG A 84 7.15 6.04 11.41
C ARG A 84 5.82 6.78 11.41
N LEU A 85 4.86 6.32 10.62
CA LEU A 85 3.51 6.86 10.61
C LEU A 85 2.83 6.65 11.97
N CYS A 86 3.01 5.48 12.60
CA CYS A 86 2.54 5.22 13.95
C CYS A 86 3.24 6.11 15.01
N ASP A 87 4.50 6.53 14.79
CA ASP A 87 5.18 7.50 15.67
C ASP A 87 4.59 8.91 15.55
N ALA A 88 4.14 9.28 14.35
CA ALA A 88 3.43 10.53 14.09
C ALA A 88 1.96 10.50 14.55
N HIS A 89 1.39 9.30 14.70
CA HIS A 89 0.01 9.04 15.13
C HIS A 89 -0.04 8.00 16.27
N PRO A 90 0.50 8.34 17.47
CA PRO A 90 0.54 7.44 18.62
C PRO A 90 -0.83 6.96 19.12
N GLU A 91 -1.93 7.60 18.68
CA GLU A 91 -3.29 7.13 18.94
C GLU A 91 -3.69 5.86 18.18
N ALA A 92 -2.99 5.52 17.09
CA ALA A 92 -3.30 4.35 16.27
C ALA A 92 -2.86 3.05 16.93
N ASP A 93 -3.60 1.96 16.67
CA ASP A 93 -3.14 0.62 17.02
C ASP A 93 -1.95 0.22 16.12
N ARG A 94 -0.74 0.36 16.67
CA ARG A 94 0.51 0.08 15.98
C ARG A 94 0.61 -1.36 15.46
N LEU A 95 0.13 -2.35 16.22
CA LEU A 95 0.23 -3.75 15.80
C LEU A 95 -0.70 -4.00 14.61
N LEU A 96 -1.92 -3.46 14.66
CA LEU A 96 -2.88 -3.56 13.57
C LEU A 96 -2.34 -2.94 12.27
N VAL A 97 -1.78 -1.72 12.35
CA VAL A 97 -1.17 -1.07 11.17
C VAL A 97 -0.04 -1.93 10.60
N ARG A 98 0.90 -2.37 11.44
CA ARG A 98 2.08 -3.13 10.99
C ARG A 98 1.68 -4.47 10.35
N VAL A 99 0.77 -5.21 10.96
CA VAL A 99 0.30 -6.50 10.43
C VAL A 99 -0.50 -6.31 9.14
N ALA A 100 -1.38 -5.31 9.08
CA ALA A 100 -2.12 -5.00 7.86
C ALA A 100 -1.18 -4.56 6.72
N THR A 101 -0.18 -3.72 6.99
CA THR A 101 0.85 -3.34 6.00
C THR A 101 1.67 -4.53 5.54
N LEU A 102 2.01 -5.48 6.42
CA LEU A 102 2.73 -6.68 6.02
C LEU A 102 1.89 -7.54 5.06
N LEU A 103 0.60 -7.68 5.34
CA LEU A 103 -0.27 -8.63 4.64
C LEU A 103 -1.05 -8.07 3.44
N HIS A 104 -1.21 -6.74 3.30
CA HIS A 104 -2.16 -6.14 2.34
C HIS A 104 -2.03 -6.63 0.90
N ASP A 105 -0.80 -6.82 0.42
CA ASP A 105 -0.52 -7.17 -0.96
C ASP A 105 -0.17 -8.66 -1.16
N THR A 106 -0.31 -9.49 -0.14
CA THR A 106 -0.09 -10.96 -0.23
C THR A 106 -1.04 -11.64 -1.22
N GLY A 107 -2.24 -11.09 -1.40
CA GLY A 107 -3.23 -11.62 -2.34
C GLY A 107 -2.79 -11.59 -3.80
N TRP A 108 -1.81 -10.75 -4.18
CA TRP A 108 -1.28 -10.73 -5.55
C TRP A 108 -0.63 -12.05 -5.98
N ALA A 109 -0.13 -12.85 -5.04
CA ALA A 109 0.40 -14.17 -5.33
C ALA A 109 -0.67 -15.22 -5.66
N ARG A 110 -1.95 -14.91 -5.39
CA ARG A 110 -3.09 -15.80 -5.60
C ARG A 110 -3.96 -15.38 -6.79
N VAL A 111 -3.54 -14.39 -7.56
CA VAL A 111 -4.18 -13.98 -8.82
C VAL A 111 -3.32 -14.38 -10.03
N ASP A 112 -3.89 -14.29 -11.23
CA ASP A 112 -3.16 -14.57 -12.47
C ASP A 112 -2.08 -13.51 -12.72
N GLU A 113 -0.81 -13.91 -12.52
CA GLU A 113 0.37 -13.04 -12.61
C GLU A 113 0.48 -12.34 -13.98
N SER A 114 0.05 -13.01 -15.06
CA SER A 114 0.10 -12.45 -16.42
C SER A 114 -0.82 -11.25 -16.63
N ARG A 115 -1.81 -11.09 -15.74
CA ARG A 115 -2.82 -10.03 -15.77
C ARG A 115 -2.53 -8.89 -14.80
N ILE A 116 -1.59 -9.07 -13.87
CA ILE A 116 -1.30 -8.09 -12.81
C ILE A 116 -0.96 -6.72 -13.41
N ILE A 117 0.06 -6.63 -14.27
CA ILE A 117 0.50 -5.35 -14.81
C ILE A 117 -0.52 -4.79 -15.82
N SER A 118 -1.04 -5.63 -16.71
CA SER A 118 -1.93 -5.20 -17.80
C SER A 118 -3.32 -4.76 -17.32
N GLU A 119 -3.86 -5.38 -16.27
CA GLU A 119 -5.20 -5.06 -15.75
C GLU A 119 -5.16 -4.29 -14.42
N GLY A 120 -4.16 -4.55 -13.58
CA GLY A 120 -4.05 -3.98 -12.24
C GLY A 120 -3.36 -2.61 -12.19
N PHE A 121 -2.68 -2.18 -13.26
CA PHE A 121 -1.91 -0.93 -13.27
C PHE A 121 -2.26 0.00 -14.45
N GLY A 122 -3.33 -0.30 -15.19
CA GLY A 122 -3.85 0.51 -16.30
C GLY A 122 -4.65 1.75 -15.85
N PRO A 123 -5.20 2.55 -16.78
CA PRO A 123 -5.88 3.82 -16.50
C PRO A 123 -7.07 3.75 -15.53
N ASP A 124 -7.81 2.63 -15.52
CA ASP A 124 -8.99 2.39 -14.66
C ASP A 124 -8.71 1.36 -13.56
N TRP A 125 -7.46 1.27 -13.10
CA TRP A 125 -7.02 0.21 -12.18
C TRP A 125 -7.87 0.06 -10.91
N ARG A 126 -8.44 1.16 -10.38
CA ARG A 126 -9.31 1.15 -9.19
C ARG A 126 -10.59 0.35 -9.33
N ARG A 127 -11.07 0.19 -10.57
CA ARG A 127 -12.29 -0.57 -10.90
C ARG A 127 -11.98 -1.94 -11.48
N SER A 128 -10.70 -2.28 -11.56
CA SER A 128 -10.23 -3.52 -12.17
C SER A 128 -10.57 -4.72 -11.29
N GLY A 129 -11.24 -5.72 -11.87
CA GLY A 129 -11.63 -6.93 -11.12
C GLY A 129 -10.46 -7.67 -10.47
N ILE A 130 -9.25 -7.57 -11.04
CA ILE A 130 -8.06 -8.18 -10.44
C ILE A 130 -7.66 -7.52 -9.11
N ARG A 131 -8.04 -6.25 -8.89
CA ARG A 131 -7.77 -5.58 -7.64
C ARG A 131 -8.67 -6.05 -6.50
N PHE A 132 -9.97 -6.09 -6.76
CA PHE A 132 -10.93 -6.71 -5.85
C PHE A 132 -10.55 -8.16 -5.51
N GLU A 133 -10.08 -8.93 -6.50
CA GLU A 133 -9.65 -10.30 -6.24
C GLU A 133 -8.39 -10.34 -5.36
N HIS A 134 -7.36 -9.51 -5.59
CA HIS A 134 -6.19 -9.54 -4.70
C HIS A 134 -6.57 -9.11 -3.27
N GLU A 135 -7.44 -8.12 -3.09
CA GLU A 135 -7.86 -7.67 -1.76
C GLU A 135 -8.55 -8.82 -1.02
N ARG A 136 -9.49 -9.51 -1.70
CA ARG A 136 -10.16 -10.70 -1.17
C ARG A 136 -9.16 -11.83 -0.84
N GLN A 137 -8.21 -12.10 -1.73
CA GLN A 137 -7.20 -13.13 -1.51
C GLN A 137 -6.26 -12.77 -0.35
N GLY A 138 -5.94 -11.49 -0.15
CA GLY A 138 -5.17 -11.01 1.00
C GLY A 138 -5.89 -11.29 2.33
N CYS A 139 -7.21 -11.08 2.39
CA CYS A 139 -8.00 -11.46 3.57
C CYS A 139 -7.99 -12.98 3.82
N LEU A 140 -8.00 -13.81 2.76
CA LEU A 140 -7.87 -15.27 2.91
C LEU A 140 -6.48 -15.66 3.44
N VAL A 141 -5.41 -15.04 2.94
CA VAL A 141 -4.05 -15.24 3.48
C VAL A 141 -4.02 -14.90 4.97
N ALA A 142 -4.54 -13.73 5.37
CA ALA A 142 -4.58 -13.30 6.76
C ALA A 142 -5.32 -14.30 7.66
N GLY A 143 -6.48 -14.80 7.21
CA GLY A 143 -7.25 -15.82 7.92
C GLY A 143 -6.59 -17.20 8.01
N GLU A 144 -5.62 -17.49 7.14
CA GLU A 144 -4.84 -18.73 7.18
C GLU A 144 -3.61 -18.61 8.09
N VAL A 145 -2.89 -17.48 8.03
CA VAL A 145 -1.56 -17.34 8.67
C VAL A 145 -1.61 -16.80 10.09
N LEU A 146 -2.60 -15.99 10.44
CA LEU A 146 -2.67 -15.36 11.77
C LEU A 146 -3.16 -16.30 12.90
N PRO A 147 -4.18 -17.17 12.71
CA PRO A 147 -4.62 -18.08 13.77
C PRO A 147 -3.53 -19.00 14.37
N PRO A 148 -2.69 -19.69 13.57
CA PRO A 148 -1.65 -20.57 14.14
C PRO A 148 -0.55 -19.80 14.90
N LEU A 149 -0.44 -18.49 14.68
CA LEU A 149 0.47 -17.59 15.39
C LEU A 149 -0.14 -16.96 16.66
N GLY A 150 -1.39 -17.33 16.99
CA GLY A 150 -2.03 -16.95 18.25
C GLY A 150 -2.82 -15.65 18.22
N TYR A 151 -3.03 -15.04 17.05
CA TYR A 151 -3.91 -13.88 16.90
C TYR A 151 -5.39 -14.30 17.01
N ASP A 152 -6.18 -13.48 17.71
CA ASP A 152 -7.60 -13.76 17.92
C ASP A 152 -8.47 -13.29 16.73
N GLN A 153 -9.69 -13.83 16.65
CA GLN A 153 -10.60 -13.53 15.55
C GLN A 153 -10.91 -12.03 15.42
N PRO A 154 -11.18 -11.27 16.50
CA PRO A 154 -11.41 -9.83 16.40
C PRO A 154 -10.25 -9.06 15.76
N PHE A 155 -9.00 -9.41 16.09
CA PHE A 155 -7.83 -8.79 15.47
C PHE A 155 -7.72 -9.15 13.99
N ILE A 156 -7.94 -10.42 13.63
CA ILE A 156 -7.91 -10.87 12.23
C ILE A 156 -9.00 -10.17 11.41
N ASP A 157 -10.19 -10.00 11.96
CA ASP A 157 -11.28 -9.27 11.30
C ASP A 157 -10.92 -7.80 11.07
N ALA A 158 -10.25 -7.16 12.02
CA ALA A 158 -9.76 -5.79 11.87
C ALA A 158 -8.67 -5.66 10.79
N VAL A 159 -7.73 -6.62 10.73
CA VAL A 159 -6.73 -6.69 9.64
C VAL A 159 -7.43 -6.84 8.29
N CYS A 160 -8.35 -7.79 8.17
CA CYS A 160 -9.12 -8.02 6.94
C CYS A 160 -9.93 -6.79 6.52
N ALA A 161 -10.53 -6.05 7.46
CA ALA A 161 -11.28 -4.83 7.15
C ALA A 161 -10.40 -3.71 6.56
N ILE A 162 -9.12 -3.67 6.92
CA ILE A 162 -8.15 -2.76 6.32
C ILE A 162 -7.73 -3.25 4.93
N ILE A 163 -7.37 -4.53 4.80
CA ILE A 163 -6.93 -5.14 3.52
C ILE A 163 -8.04 -5.07 2.48
N GLU A 164 -9.27 -5.39 2.86
CA GLU A 164 -10.44 -5.33 1.98
C GLU A 164 -10.73 -3.87 1.59
N GLY A 165 -10.40 -3.53 0.35
CA GLY A 165 -10.62 -2.21 -0.21
C GLY A 165 -9.46 -1.23 -0.07
N HIS A 166 -8.29 -1.62 0.45
CA HIS A 166 -7.15 -0.70 0.61
C HIS A 166 -6.72 -0.01 -0.70
N ASP A 167 -6.92 -0.69 -1.83
CA ASP A 167 -6.61 -0.23 -3.17
C ASP A 167 -7.84 0.37 -3.87
N THR A 168 -9.00 -0.27 -3.72
CA THR A 168 -10.21 0.04 -4.51
C THR A 168 -11.12 1.09 -3.88
N ARG A 169 -11.16 1.19 -2.55
CA ARG A 169 -11.98 2.18 -1.83
C ARG A 169 -11.30 3.56 -1.83
N LEU A 170 -12.11 4.62 -1.97
CA LEU A 170 -11.64 6.01 -2.02
C LEU A 170 -11.44 6.68 -0.67
N VAL A 171 -11.97 6.10 0.40
CA VAL A 171 -11.98 6.66 1.76
C VAL A 171 -11.37 5.67 2.74
N ALA A 172 -10.68 6.16 3.77
CA ALA A 172 -10.29 5.33 4.91
C ALA A 172 -11.44 5.21 5.91
N TYR A 173 -11.47 4.13 6.67
CA TYR A 173 -12.46 3.89 7.74
C TYR A 173 -11.90 4.09 9.14
N SER A 174 -10.59 4.09 9.30
CA SER A 174 -9.92 4.34 10.57
C SER A 174 -8.57 5.01 10.35
N ILE A 175 -7.94 5.47 11.45
CA ILE A 175 -6.58 6.02 11.35
C ILE A 175 -5.62 4.93 10.89
N GLU A 176 -5.77 3.69 11.38
CA GLU A 176 -4.94 2.55 10.99
C GLU A 176 -5.05 2.23 9.49
N ASP A 177 -6.26 2.27 8.94
CA ASP A 177 -6.50 2.15 7.48
C ASP A 177 -5.79 3.28 6.71
N ALA A 178 -5.89 4.52 7.20
CA ALA A 178 -5.20 5.66 6.59
C ALA A 178 -3.67 5.53 6.64
N LEU A 179 -3.10 5.09 7.77
CA LEU A 179 -1.65 4.90 7.92
C LEU A 179 -1.14 3.78 7.02
N MET A 180 -1.87 2.65 6.94
CA MET A 180 -1.52 1.54 6.06
C MET A 180 -1.51 1.98 4.59
N ARG A 181 -2.54 2.73 4.16
CA ARG A 181 -2.65 3.27 2.80
C ARG A 181 -1.56 4.26 2.44
N ASP A 182 -1.16 5.11 3.38
CA ASP A 182 -0.02 6.00 3.19
C ASP A 182 1.28 5.20 3.09
N ALA A 183 1.47 4.18 3.92
CA ALA A 183 2.63 3.29 3.87
C ALA A 183 2.77 2.58 2.51
N ASP A 184 1.69 1.99 1.96
CA ASP A 184 1.69 1.40 0.61
C ASP A 184 2.02 2.42 -0.50
N ARG A 185 1.71 3.70 -0.31
CA ARG A 185 2.06 4.74 -1.29
C ARG A 185 3.49 5.22 -1.14
N LEU A 186 3.96 5.34 0.11
CA LEU A 186 5.22 5.98 0.45
C LEU A 186 6.45 5.29 -0.14
N TRP A 187 6.48 3.96 -0.17
CA TRP A 187 7.64 3.24 -0.71
C TRP A 187 7.95 3.64 -2.17
N ARG A 188 6.93 4.03 -2.95
CA ARG A 188 7.07 4.45 -4.36
C ARG A 188 7.92 5.70 -4.52
N PHE A 189 8.02 6.54 -3.48
CA PHE A 189 8.82 7.78 -3.49
C PHE A 189 10.32 7.54 -3.23
N THR A 190 10.70 6.36 -2.73
CA THR A 190 12.10 5.99 -2.50
C THR A 190 12.82 5.71 -3.83
N HIS A 191 14.15 5.75 -3.84
CA HIS A 191 14.93 5.49 -5.06
C HIS A 191 14.69 4.06 -5.58
N THR A 192 14.54 3.10 -4.65
CA THR A 192 14.18 1.71 -4.93
C THR A 192 12.78 1.63 -5.54
N GLY A 193 11.79 2.31 -4.94
CA GLY A 193 10.42 2.34 -5.43
C GLY A 193 10.31 2.98 -6.81
N VAL A 194 11.04 4.07 -7.06
CA VAL A 194 11.13 4.71 -8.38
C VAL A 194 11.72 3.73 -9.40
N ALA A 195 12.83 3.08 -9.08
CA ALA A 195 13.47 2.14 -10.00
C ALA A 195 12.57 0.95 -10.33
N VAL A 196 11.93 0.34 -9.33
CA VAL A 196 11.02 -0.80 -9.51
C VAL A 196 9.78 -0.39 -10.30
N SER A 197 9.07 0.65 -9.85
CA SER A 197 7.80 1.05 -10.46
C SER A 197 7.97 1.56 -11.88
N SER A 198 9.09 2.23 -12.20
CA SER A 198 9.41 2.64 -13.57
C SER A 198 9.38 1.44 -14.54
N THR A 199 9.81 0.26 -14.09
CA THR A 199 9.73 -0.97 -14.92
C THR A 199 8.30 -1.45 -15.14
N TRP A 200 7.43 -1.33 -14.13
CA TRP A 200 6.03 -1.75 -14.25
C TRP A 200 5.25 -0.87 -15.22
N PHE A 201 5.49 0.45 -15.17
CA PHE A 201 4.75 1.41 -15.99
C PHE A 201 5.43 1.74 -17.32
N SER A 202 6.58 1.12 -17.62
CA SER A 202 7.39 1.44 -18.81
C SER A 202 7.70 2.94 -18.92
N MET A 203 8.04 3.56 -17.80
CA MET A 203 8.38 4.99 -17.69
C MET A 203 9.87 5.17 -17.42
N THR A 204 10.43 6.30 -17.83
CA THR A 204 11.75 6.72 -17.31
C THR A 204 11.61 7.13 -15.84
N PRO A 205 12.69 7.08 -15.03
CA PRO A 205 12.65 7.59 -13.66
C PRO A 205 12.15 9.04 -13.57
N ALA A 206 12.48 9.88 -14.55
CA ALA A 206 11.99 11.26 -14.58
C ALA A 206 10.47 11.33 -14.74
N GLN A 207 9.92 10.65 -15.76
CA GLN A 207 8.48 10.55 -15.97
C GLN A 207 7.75 9.99 -14.73
N TYR A 208 8.33 8.97 -14.11
CA TYR A 208 7.73 8.38 -12.92
C TYR A 208 7.76 9.33 -11.71
N THR A 209 8.87 10.06 -11.48
CA THR A 209 8.92 11.07 -10.41
C THR A 209 8.02 12.28 -10.67
N ASP A 210 7.72 12.63 -11.92
CA ASP A 210 6.71 13.64 -12.24
C ASP A 210 5.31 13.13 -11.87
N ARG A 211 5.01 11.87 -12.23
CA ARG A 211 3.76 11.19 -11.89
C ARG A 211 3.53 11.07 -10.39
N LEU A 212 4.57 10.75 -9.62
CA LEU A 212 4.49 10.67 -8.16
C LEU A 212 4.05 12.01 -7.56
N GLU A 213 4.59 13.13 -8.05
CA GLU A 213 4.20 14.47 -7.58
C GLU A 213 2.79 14.85 -7.99
N ALA A 214 2.41 14.57 -9.25
CA ALA A 214 1.13 15.00 -9.80
C ALA A 214 -0.05 14.14 -9.34
N ASP A 215 0.13 12.83 -9.26
CA ASP A 215 -0.97 11.87 -9.13
C ASP A 215 -0.98 11.15 -7.77
N VAL A 216 0.19 10.81 -7.20
CA VAL A 216 0.26 9.97 -5.99
C VAL A 216 0.35 10.80 -4.72
N LEU A 217 1.14 11.88 -4.72
CA LEU A 217 1.31 12.77 -3.57
C LEU A 217 -0.02 13.37 -3.08
N PRO A 218 -0.97 13.78 -3.95
CA PRO A 218 -2.28 14.28 -3.51
C PRO A 218 -3.19 13.21 -2.89
N GLU A 219 -2.87 11.92 -3.02
CA GLU A 219 -3.65 10.83 -2.44
C GLU A 219 -3.24 10.47 -1.01
N LEU A 220 -2.13 11.03 -0.50
CA LEU A 220 -1.70 10.78 0.87
C LEU A 220 -2.64 11.43 1.86
N LEU A 221 -3.00 10.67 2.88
CA LEU A 221 -4.06 10.97 3.83
C LEU A 221 -3.55 11.73 5.05
N THR A 222 -2.28 11.59 5.41
CA THR A 222 -1.69 12.21 6.60
C THR A 222 -0.68 13.30 6.27
N VAL A 223 -0.55 14.29 7.15
CA VAL A 223 0.52 15.30 7.04
C VAL A 223 1.89 14.63 7.09
N ALA A 224 2.07 13.65 7.98
CA ALA A 224 3.28 12.87 8.10
C ALA A 224 3.65 12.15 6.80
N GLY A 225 2.68 11.48 6.15
CA GLY A 225 2.85 10.85 4.85
C GLY A 225 3.26 11.85 3.77
N VAL A 226 2.58 13.00 3.68
CA VAL A 226 2.94 14.05 2.71
C VAL A 226 4.37 14.56 2.90
N GLU A 227 4.79 14.81 4.14
CA GLU A 227 6.15 15.29 4.44
C GLU A 227 7.22 14.23 4.13
N MET A 228 6.99 12.97 4.52
CA MET A 228 7.89 11.86 4.19
C MET A 228 8.01 11.65 2.68
N ALA A 229 6.90 11.70 1.95
CA ALA A 229 6.88 11.55 0.49
C ALA A 229 7.65 12.66 -0.23
N ARG A 230 7.48 13.91 0.21
CA ARG A 230 8.23 15.05 -0.35
C ARG A 230 9.73 14.90 -0.12
N ALA A 231 10.14 14.52 1.08
CA ALA A 231 11.55 14.33 1.42
C ALA A 231 12.18 13.20 0.58
N GLU A 232 11.50 12.05 0.45
CA GLU A 232 12.00 10.95 -0.38
C GLU A 232 12.00 11.29 -1.87
N LEU A 233 10.98 11.99 -2.37
CA LEU A 233 10.92 12.44 -3.75
C LEU A 233 12.10 13.37 -4.10
N GLU A 234 12.38 14.35 -3.24
CA GLU A 234 13.50 15.27 -3.44
C GLU A 234 14.83 14.51 -3.53
N ARG A 235 15.07 13.56 -2.61
CA ARG A 235 16.28 12.72 -2.63
C ARG A 235 16.35 11.86 -3.88
N SER A 236 15.24 11.23 -4.28
CA SER A 236 15.15 10.42 -5.50
C SER A 236 15.46 11.24 -6.74
N ARG A 237 14.88 12.43 -6.86
CA ARG A 237 15.15 13.36 -7.98
C ARG A 237 16.60 13.78 -8.04
N ALA A 238 17.20 14.10 -6.89
CA ALA A 238 18.60 14.50 -6.78
C ALA A 238 19.56 13.36 -7.15
N LEU A 239 19.38 12.18 -6.53
CA LEU A 239 20.25 11.02 -6.74
C LEU A 239 20.20 10.52 -8.18
N LEU A 240 18.99 10.40 -8.74
CA LEU A 240 18.76 9.88 -10.08
C LEU A 240 18.87 10.97 -11.17
N LYS A 241 19.12 12.22 -10.78
CA LYS A 241 19.24 13.39 -11.66
C LYS A 241 18.07 13.56 -12.62
N THR A 242 16.83 13.33 -12.16
CA THR A 242 15.63 13.35 -13.03
C THR A 242 15.30 14.72 -13.60
N ALA A 243 15.85 15.79 -13.05
CA ALA A 243 15.76 17.13 -13.64
C ALA A 243 16.64 17.30 -14.89
N VAL A 244 17.68 16.45 -15.06
CA VAL A 244 18.67 16.54 -16.15
C VAL A 244 18.48 15.41 -17.17
N LEU A 245 18.21 14.19 -16.70
CA LEU A 245 18.01 13.00 -17.54
C LEU A 245 16.51 12.81 -17.82
N ARG A 246 16.01 13.30 -18.97
CA ARG A 246 14.60 13.21 -19.37
C ARG A 246 14.41 12.51 -20.70
#